data_AF-A0A2E4WG75-F1
#
_entry.id   AF-A0A2E4WG75-F1
#
_cell.length_a   1.000
_cell.length_b   1.000
_cell.length_c   1.000
_cell.angle_alpha   90.00
_cell.angle_beta   90.00
_cell.angle_gamma   90.00
#
_symmetry.space_group_name_H-M   'P 1'
#
loop_
_entity.id
_entity.type
_entity.pdbx_description
1 polymer ?
#
loop_
_entity_poly.entity_id
_entity_poly.type
_entity_poly.pdbx_seq_one_letter_code
_entity_poly.pdbx_strand_id
1 'polypeptide(L)'
;LWACHLGPELGGPGYGQVKLALMNEILGRARCASTIFGTQAPDTGNSEILAHFGTPEQKAEFLEPLLRNEIVSCYSMTEPQGGADPKVFQTTATQDGDEWVINGEKWFSSNARYSTFLIVMVVTDPDNPPYQQQSMFLVPTDTPGVEIVRNVGLGYESESDDHGSHAYVRYENVRVPKENLLGPRGGGFIVAQTRLGGGRIHHAMRTSGRVQRIFDMMCERAISRTTQGELLSKKQMVQEMIADSWLEMEMFRLFVLRTAWRIDKYQDYKKVRKDISGVKAAMPGVYRNIATRALQIHGSLGVSWEMPFTKEVMESFHMGLADGPTEVHKVQVARRVLDDYVPCDDLFPSAHIPKKREEALTKYADVLERHLETQ
;
A
#
# COMPACT_ATOMS: atom_id res chain seq x y z
N LEU A 1 -16.42 -4.14 16.37
CA LEU A 1 -15.92 -4.08 14.97
C LEU A 1 -14.61 -4.85 14.95
N TRP A 2 -14.52 -5.97 14.24
CA TRP A 2 -13.30 -6.78 14.19
C TRP A 2 -13.15 -7.40 12.80
N ALA A 3 -11.93 -7.44 12.26
CA ALA A 3 -11.58 -8.07 10.97
C ALA A 3 -12.53 -7.73 9.80
N CYS A 4 -13.00 -6.48 9.73
CA CYS A 4 -14.08 -6.08 8.82
C CYS A 4 -13.66 -6.02 7.33
N HIS A 5 -12.40 -6.29 7.02
CA HIS A 5 -11.85 -6.38 5.67
C HIS A 5 -12.17 -7.70 4.97
N LEU A 6 -12.45 -8.77 5.72
CA LEU A 6 -12.85 -10.07 5.17
C LEU A 6 -14.36 -10.19 5.09
N GLY A 7 -14.86 -10.78 4.00
CA GLY A 7 -16.27 -11.16 3.84
C GLY A 7 -16.71 -12.27 4.82
N PRO A 8 -18.03 -12.45 5.05
CA PRO A 8 -18.57 -13.55 5.86
C PRO A 8 -18.08 -14.93 5.43
N GLU A 9 -17.92 -15.14 4.13
CA GLU A 9 -17.38 -16.35 3.53
C GLU A 9 -15.89 -16.59 3.81
N LEU A 10 -15.17 -15.55 4.26
CA LEU A 10 -13.76 -15.56 4.60
C LEU A 10 -13.50 -15.44 6.11
N GLY A 11 -14.56 -15.45 6.93
CA GLY A 11 -14.47 -15.43 8.41
C GLY A 11 -14.57 -14.05 9.06
N GLY A 12 -14.77 -12.97 8.29
CA GLY A 12 -15.00 -11.61 8.82
C GLY A 12 -16.43 -11.11 8.58
N PRO A 13 -16.86 -10.00 9.18
CA PRO A 13 -18.22 -9.48 8.99
C PRO A 13 -18.46 -8.79 7.63
N GLY A 14 -17.41 -8.49 6.86
CA GLY A 14 -17.47 -8.01 5.47
C GLY A 14 -18.33 -6.78 5.22
N TYR A 15 -17.77 -5.58 5.40
CA TYR A 15 -18.54 -4.34 5.20
C TYR A 15 -18.40 -3.70 3.82
N GLY A 16 -17.58 -4.27 2.95
CA GLY A 16 -17.18 -3.65 1.69
C GLY A 16 -16.13 -2.56 1.90
N GLN A 17 -15.41 -2.26 0.83
CA GLN A 17 -14.27 -1.36 0.80
C GLN A 17 -14.65 0.10 1.09
N VAL A 18 -15.82 0.59 0.67
CA VAL A 18 -16.24 1.98 0.98
C VAL A 18 -16.46 2.17 2.48
N LYS A 19 -17.18 1.24 3.13
CA LYS A 19 -17.39 1.32 4.58
C LYS A 19 -16.07 1.12 5.33
N LEU A 20 -15.22 0.21 4.84
CA LEU A 20 -13.88 0.00 5.37
C LEU A 20 -13.00 1.26 5.25
N ALA A 21 -13.12 2.02 4.15
CA ALA A 21 -12.41 3.28 3.95
C ALA A 21 -12.84 4.34 4.96
N LEU A 22 -14.15 4.55 5.12
CA LEU A 22 -14.71 5.48 6.09
C LEU A 22 -14.33 5.10 7.54
N MET A 23 -14.31 3.81 7.86
CA MET A 23 -13.85 3.33 9.15
C MET A 23 -12.34 3.61 9.33
N ASN A 24 -11.49 3.24 8.37
CA ASN A 24 -10.05 3.46 8.45
C ASN A 24 -9.65 4.94 8.44
N GLU A 25 -10.48 5.84 7.92
CA GLU A 25 -10.30 7.29 8.05
C GLU A 25 -10.39 7.77 9.51
N ILE A 26 -11.18 7.07 10.34
CA ILE A 26 -11.26 7.30 11.79
C ILE A 26 -10.09 6.57 12.47
N LEU A 27 -9.91 5.28 12.19
CA LEU A 27 -8.87 4.46 12.83
C LEU A 27 -7.46 4.99 12.55
N GLY A 28 -7.22 5.50 11.35
CA GLY A 28 -5.94 6.05 10.93
C GLY A 28 -5.45 7.23 11.78
N ARG A 29 -6.35 7.89 12.52
CA ARG A 29 -6.01 9.01 13.42
C ARG A 29 -5.25 8.56 14.67
N ALA A 30 -5.29 7.28 15.03
CA ALA A 30 -4.63 6.72 16.21
C ALA A 30 -3.79 5.48 15.87
N ARG A 31 -2.53 5.45 16.30
CA ARG A 31 -1.57 4.38 15.95
C ARG A 31 -2.06 2.99 16.37
N CYS A 32 -2.65 2.87 17.55
CA CYS A 32 -3.11 1.59 18.11
C CYS A 32 -4.46 1.12 17.59
N ALA A 33 -5.24 1.99 16.93
CA ALA A 33 -6.62 1.68 16.60
C ALA A 33 -6.72 0.48 15.65
N SER A 34 -5.84 0.39 14.65
CA SER A 34 -5.86 -0.76 13.73
C SER A 34 -5.69 -2.10 14.43
N THR A 35 -4.86 -2.16 15.48
CA THR A 35 -4.69 -3.38 16.30
C THR A 35 -5.94 -3.68 17.13
N ILE A 36 -6.56 -2.66 17.73
CA ILE A 36 -7.77 -2.81 18.56
C ILE A 36 -8.97 -3.31 17.75
N PHE A 37 -9.02 -3.03 16.45
CA PHE A 37 -10.13 -3.42 15.57
C PHE A 37 -9.76 -4.55 14.59
N GLY A 38 -8.60 -5.18 14.74
CA GLY A 38 -8.18 -6.32 13.91
C GLY A 38 -7.95 -5.95 12.43
N THR A 39 -7.52 -4.72 12.18
CA THR A 39 -7.27 -4.17 10.85
C THR A 39 -5.81 -3.74 10.63
N GLN A 40 -4.87 -4.24 11.44
CA GLN A 40 -3.45 -3.92 11.33
C GLN A 40 -2.76 -4.69 10.20
N ALA A 41 -1.73 -4.08 9.62
CA ALA A 41 -0.74 -4.81 8.83
C ALA A 41 0.32 -5.40 9.79
N PRO A 42 0.93 -6.56 9.47
CA PRO A 42 0.76 -7.35 8.24
C PRO A 42 -0.44 -8.33 8.28
N ASP A 43 -1.09 -8.50 9.45
CA ASP A 43 -2.11 -9.54 9.69
C ASP A 43 -3.34 -9.46 8.79
N THR A 44 -3.79 -8.25 8.43
CA THR A 44 -4.90 -8.07 7.48
C THR A 44 -4.64 -8.69 6.11
N GLY A 45 -3.43 -8.52 5.58
CA GLY A 45 -3.06 -9.14 4.31
C GLY A 45 -2.80 -10.65 4.45
N ASN A 46 -2.23 -11.07 5.58
CA ASN A 46 -1.93 -12.48 5.84
C ASN A 46 -3.22 -13.30 6.03
N SER A 47 -4.21 -12.76 6.76
CA SER A 47 -5.54 -13.36 6.89
C SER A 47 -6.26 -13.49 5.55
N GLU A 48 -6.15 -12.50 4.66
CA GLU A 48 -6.75 -12.55 3.32
C GLU A 48 -6.22 -13.72 2.50
N ILE A 49 -4.90 -13.93 2.45
CA ILE A 49 -4.34 -15.06 1.68
C ILE A 49 -4.57 -16.41 2.35
N LEU A 50 -4.59 -16.49 3.68
CA LEU A 50 -5.00 -17.71 4.37
C LEU A 50 -6.47 -18.05 4.07
N ALA A 51 -7.35 -17.06 4.04
CA ALA A 51 -8.76 -17.26 3.73
C ALA A 51 -8.97 -17.74 2.28
N HIS A 52 -8.21 -17.20 1.33
CA HIS A 52 -8.32 -17.57 -0.09
C HIS A 52 -7.60 -18.86 -0.47
N PHE A 53 -6.41 -19.10 0.08
CA PHE A 53 -5.49 -20.17 -0.39
C PHE A 53 -5.21 -21.24 0.66
N GLY A 54 -5.59 -21.03 1.93
CA GLY A 54 -5.36 -21.97 3.00
C GLY A 54 -6.23 -23.23 2.88
N THR A 55 -5.66 -24.39 3.21
CA THR A 55 -6.45 -25.63 3.42
C THR A 55 -7.31 -25.50 4.68
N PRO A 56 -8.32 -26.38 4.90
CA PRO A 56 -9.08 -26.39 6.14
C PRO A 56 -8.20 -26.46 7.40
N GLU A 57 -7.14 -27.26 7.36
CA GLU A 57 -6.20 -27.45 8.47
C GLU A 57 -5.38 -26.18 8.71
N GLN A 58 -4.82 -25.58 7.65
CA GLN A 58 -4.09 -24.31 7.75
C GLN A 58 -4.98 -23.17 8.26
N LYS A 59 -6.26 -23.16 7.89
CA LYS A 59 -7.23 -22.16 8.37
C LYS A 59 -7.51 -22.35 9.86
N ALA A 60 -7.75 -23.59 10.31
CA ALA A 60 -7.95 -23.89 11.72
C ALA A 60 -6.73 -23.52 12.57
N GLU A 61 -5.52 -23.82 12.09
CA GLU A 61 -4.28 -23.58 12.82
C GLU A 61 -3.86 -22.10 12.82
N PHE A 62 -3.97 -21.40 11.69
CA PHE A 62 -3.39 -20.06 11.54
C PHE A 62 -4.43 -18.96 11.35
N LEU A 63 -5.47 -19.17 10.54
CA LEU A 63 -6.45 -18.11 10.24
C LEU A 63 -7.37 -17.85 11.44
N GLU A 64 -7.98 -18.89 11.99
CA GLU A 64 -8.98 -18.73 13.07
C GLU A 64 -8.38 -18.09 14.33
N PRO A 65 -7.20 -18.48 14.84
CA PRO A 65 -6.60 -17.80 15.99
C PRO A 65 -6.20 -16.36 15.67
N LEU A 66 -5.77 -16.08 14.44
CA LEU A 66 -5.43 -14.73 13.99
C LEU A 66 -6.68 -13.83 13.90
N LEU A 67 -7.82 -14.38 13.45
CA LEU A 67 -9.12 -13.70 13.49
C LEU A 67 -9.70 -13.59 14.91
N ARG A 68 -9.22 -14.38 15.88
CA ARG A 68 -9.54 -14.22 17.30
C ARG A 68 -8.56 -13.31 18.05
N ASN A 69 -7.55 -12.78 17.36
CA ASN A 69 -6.46 -11.99 17.93
C ASN A 69 -5.63 -12.73 18.99
N GLU A 70 -5.58 -14.06 18.93
CA GLU A 70 -4.81 -14.89 19.87
C GLU A 70 -3.34 -14.97 19.45
N ILE A 71 -3.07 -14.78 18.16
CA ILE A 71 -1.73 -14.79 17.56
C ILE A 71 -1.56 -13.60 16.60
N VAL A 72 -0.30 -13.31 16.27
CA VAL A 72 0.08 -12.39 15.20
C VAL A 72 1.01 -13.07 14.22
N SER A 73 1.11 -12.55 13.01
CA SER A 73 1.85 -13.15 11.89
C SER A 73 2.85 -12.19 11.29
N CYS A 74 3.77 -12.74 10.48
CA CYS A 74 4.74 -11.97 9.72
C CYS A 74 4.71 -12.38 8.25
N TYR A 75 4.93 -11.43 7.34
CA TYR A 75 5.13 -11.71 5.91
C TYR A 75 6.61 -11.51 5.55
N SER A 76 7.28 -12.60 5.19
CA SER A 76 8.73 -12.65 4.99
C SER A 76 9.04 -12.84 3.49
N MET A 77 9.06 -11.73 2.75
CA MET A 77 9.21 -11.74 1.28
C MET A 77 10.52 -11.11 0.82
N THR A 78 10.82 -9.90 1.30
CA THR A 78 11.92 -9.07 0.79
C THR A 78 13.28 -9.68 1.17
N GLU A 79 14.23 -9.60 0.24
CA GLU A 79 15.62 -10.02 0.41
C GLU A 79 16.55 -8.81 0.24
N PRO A 80 17.78 -8.82 0.80
CA PRO A 80 18.69 -7.67 0.69
C PRO A 80 18.93 -7.19 -0.75
N GLN A 81 19.01 -8.13 -1.71
CA GLN A 81 19.21 -7.87 -3.13
C GLN A 81 17.90 -7.73 -3.94
N GLY A 82 16.73 -7.97 -3.32
CA GLY A 82 15.46 -8.07 -4.03
C GLY A 82 14.27 -7.62 -3.21
N GLY A 83 13.41 -6.78 -3.78
CA GLY A 83 12.11 -6.44 -3.17
C GLY A 83 11.05 -6.17 -4.22
N ALA A 84 11.19 -5.04 -4.90
CA ALA A 84 10.28 -4.64 -5.98
C ALA A 84 10.33 -5.58 -7.19
N ASP A 85 11.49 -6.20 -7.44
CA ASP A 85 11.64 -7.28 -8.41
C ASP A 85 11.73 -8.64 -7.68
N PRO A 86 10.66 -9.43 -7.62
CA PRO A 86 10.69 -10.75 -6.98
C PRO A 86 11.47 -11.81 -7.80
N LYS A 87 11.86 -11.52 -9.05
CA LYS A 87 12.58 -12.49 -9.89
C LYS A 87 14.03 -12.70 -9.44
N VAL A 88 14.59 -11.80 -8.63
CA VAL A 88 15.97 -11.89 -8.12
C VAL A 88 16.06 -12.51 -6.72
N PHE A 89 14.96 -13.04 -6.20
CA PHE A 89 14.95 -13.76 -4.93
C PHE A 89 15.77 -15.04 -5.03
N GLN A 90 16.49 -15.34 -3.96
CA GLN A 90 17.47 -16.41 -3.83
C GLN A 90 17.17 -17.33 -2.64
N THR A 91 16.25 -16.96 -1.73
CA THR A 91 15.81 -17.91 -0.69
C THR A 91 15.16 -19.10 -1.37
N THR A 92 15.65 -20.30 -1.12
CA THR A 92 15.21 -21.53 -1.76
C THR A 92 14.44 -22.42 -0.80
N ALA A 93 13.58 -23.28 -1.36
CA ALA A 93 13.08 -24.46 -0.68
C ALA A 93 13.21 -25.68 -1.58
N THR A 94 13.85 -26.73 -1.09
CA THR A 94 14.04 -27.99 -1.81
C THR A 94 13.31 -29.12 -1.10
N GLN A 95 12.68 -30.03 -1.84
CA GLN A 95 12.01 -31.19 -1.27
C GLN A 95 13.03 -32.23 -0.76
N ASP A 96 12.80 -32.75 0.43
CA ASP A 96 13.52 -33.86 1.03
C ASP A 96 12.50 -34.81 1.69
N GLY A 97 12.13 -35.88 0.98
CA GLY A 97 11.05 -36.77 1.40
C GLY A 97 9.69 -36.06 1.46
N ASP A 98 9.05 -36.11 2.63
CA ASP A 98 7.77 -35.45 2.93
C ASP A 98 7.93 -34.01 3.46
N GLU A 99 9.15 -33.49 3.50
CA GLU A 99 9.46 -32.15 3.99
C GLU A 99 10.05 -31.23 2.90
N TRP A 100 10.06 -29.94 3.20
CA TRP A 100 10.83 -28.92 2.49
C TRP A 100 11.94 -28.39 3.39
N VAL A 101 13.12 -28.19 2.82
CA VAL A 101 14.26 -27.58 3.48
C VAL A 101 14.45 -26.17 2.93
N ILE A 102 14.27 -25.16 3.77
CA ILE A 102 14.35 -23.73 3.42
C ILE A 102 15.71 -23.16 3.82
N ASN A 103 16.35 -22.46 2.88
CA ASN A 103 17.63 -21.77 3.09
C ASN A 103 17.63 -20.38 2.45
N GLY A 104 18.09 -19.36 3.19
CA GLY A 104 18.29 -18.01 2.68
C GLY A 104 18.15 -16.92 3.72
N GLU A 105 18.06 -15.68 3.26
CA GLU A 105 17.96 -14.50 4.13
C GLU A 105 16.83 -13.59 3.66
N LYS A 106 16.08 -13.06 4.64
CA LYS A 106 15.01 -12.08 4.46
C LYS A 106 15.30 -10.86 5.32
N TRP A 107 14.76 -9.72 4.91
CA TRP A 107 14.87 -8.49 5.69
C TRP A 107 13.58 -7.67 5.66
N PHE A 108 13.47 -6.76 6.62
CA PHE A 108 12.27 -5.96 6.84
C PHE A 108 11.01 -6.79 7.11
N SER A 109 11.16 -7.96 7.72
CA SER A 109 10.07 -8.84 8.12
C SER A 109 9.34 -8.25 9.33
N SER A 110 8.33 -7.42 9.07
CA SER A 110 7.54 -6.73 10.10
C SER A 110 6.84 -7.70 11.04
N ASN A 111 6.91 -7.42 12.34
CA ASN A 111 6.35 -8.23 13.45
C ASN A 111 6.99 -9.60 13.66
N ALA A 112 8.08 -9.97 12.96
CA ALA A 112 8.68 -11.31 13.09
C ALA A 112 8.97 -11.73 14.54
N ARG A 113 9.47 -10.80 15.37
CA ARG A 113 9.79 -11.06 16.79
C ARG A 113 8.57 -11.34 17.68
N TYR A 114 7.38 -10.98 17.22
CA TYR A 114 6.12 -11.18 17.93
C TYR A 114 5.28 -12.29 17.28
N SER A 115 5.61 -12.69 16.06
CA SER A 115 4.77 -13.58 15.26
C SER A 115 4.89 -15.03 15.69
N THR A 116 3.75 -15.71 15.74
CA THR A 116 3.69 -17.17 15.92
C THR A 116 4.15 -17.91 14.66
N PHE A 117 3.94 -17.31 13.48
CA PHE A 117 4.37 -17.89 12.21
C PHE A 117 4.72 -16.82 11.18
N LEU A 118 5.54 -17.22 10.21
CA LEU A 118 5.99 -16.45 9.07
C LEU A 118 5.37 -17.02 7.80
N ILE A 119 4.84 -16.17 6.92
CA ILE A 119 4.53 -16.53 5.55
C ILE A 119 5.76 -16.20 4.70
N VAL A 120 6.51 -17.23 4.30
CA VAL A 120 7.83 -17.08 3.66
C VAL A 120 7.72 -17.32 2.16
N MET A 121 8.13 -16.33 1.36
CA MET A 121 8.21 -16.47 -0.09
C MET A 121 9.58 -17.01 -0.49
N VAL A 122 9.61 -18.14 -1.19
CA VAL A 122 10.84 -18.86 -1.54
C VAL A 122 10.80 -19.36 -2.98
N VAL A 123 11.96 -19.57 -3.60
CA VAL A 123 12.11 -20.19 -4.91
C VAL A 123 12.05 -21.71 -4.76
N THR A 124 11.07 -22.35 -5.40
CA THR A 124 10.92 -23.81 -5.44
C THR A 124 11.19 -24.39 -6.83
N ASP A 125 11.05 -23.57 -7.87
CA ASP A 125 11.08 -24.01 -9.27
C ASP A 125 11.87 -23.01 -10.13
N PRO A 126 13.20 -22.93 -9.96
CA PRO A 126 14.03 -21.91 -10.63
C PRO A 126 13.99 -21.98 -12.16
N ASP A 127 13.70 -23.15 -12.72
CA ASP A 127 13.67 -23.39 -14.18
C ASP A 127 12.32 -23.02 -14.83
N ASN A 128 11.29 -22.72 -14.04
CA ASN A 128 9.97 -22.32 -14.56
C ASN A 128 10.00 -20.90 -15.16
N PRO A 129 9.00 -20.51 -15.97
CA PRO A 129 8.86 -19.14 -16.44
C PRO A 129 8.84 -18.11 -15.29
N PRO A 130 9.35 -16.88 -15.51
CA PRO A 130 9.28 -15.82 -14.52
C PRO A 130 7.84 -15.67 -13.97
N TYR A 131 7.72 -15.53 -12.64
CA TYR A 131 6.46 -15.52 -11.87
C TYR A 131 5.79 -16.87 -11.62
N GLN A 132 6.40 -17.99 -12.04
CA GLN A 132 5.98 -19.36 -11.70
C GLN A 132 7.07 -20.14 -10.94
N GLN A 133 8.07 -19.42 -10.42
CA GLN A 133 9.26 -20.01 -9.77
C GLN A 133 9.15 -20.03 -8.24
N GLN A 134 8.33 -19.16 -7.68
CA GLN A 134 8.23 -18.92 -6.24
C GLN A 134 6.98 -19.55 -5.64
N SER A 135 7.11 -20.03 -4.40
CA SER A 135 6.02 -20.57 -3.58
C SER A 135 5.94 -19.83 -2.24
N MET A 136 4.85 -20.03 -1.51
CA MET A 136 4.65 -19.49 -0.16
C MET A 136 4.57 -20.63 0.85
N PHE A 137 5.26 -20.51 1.98
CA PHE A 137 5.20 -21.48 3.06
C PHE A 137 4.77 -20.82 4.37
N LEU A 138 3.96 -21.53 5.16
CA LEU A 138 3.67 -21.22 6.55
C LEU A 138 4.77 -21.83 7.41
N VAL A 139 5.55 -21.01 8.11
CA VAL A 139 6.68 -21.47 8.92
C VAL A 139 6.49 -20.99 10.35
N PRO A 140 6.21 -21.88 11.32
CA PRO A 140 6.21 -21.50 12.74
C PRO A 140 7.52 -20.83 13.12
N THR A 141 7.46 -19.73 13.85
CA THR A 141 8.65 -18.88 14.12
C THR A 141 9.70 -19.60 14.98
N ASP A 142 9.29 -20.60 15.76
CA ASP A 142 10.14 -21.44 16.61
C ASP A 142 10.68 -22.69 15.89
N THR A 143 10.42 -22.85 14.59
CA THR A 143 10.98 -23.96 13.80
C THR A 143 12.51 -23.90 13.84
N PRO A 144 13.21 -25.01 14.18
CA PRO A 144 14.68 -25.04 14.18
C PRO A 144 15.28 -24.53 12.87
N GLY A 145 16.28 -23.66 12.96
CA GLY A 145 16.93 -23.01 11.83
C GLY A 145 16.37 -21.63 11.46
N VAL A 146 15.23 -21.21 12.04
CA VAL A 146 14.74 -19.83 11.91
C VAL A 146 15.49 -18.97 12.92
N GLU A 147 16.27 -18.01 12.41
CA GLU A 147 17.07 -17.09 13.24
C GLU A 147 16.65 -15.65 12.96
N ILE A 148 16.16 -14.94 13.99
CA ILE A 148 16.03 -13.48 13.95
C ILE A 148 17.42 -12.90 14.25
N VAL A 149 18.18 -12.56 13.21
CA VAL A 149 19.55 -12.05 13.31
C VAL A 149 19.60 -10.74 14.10
N ARG A 150 18.64 -9.84 13.81
CA ARG A 150 18.44 -8.58 14.53
C ARG A 150 17.12 -7.93 14.17
N ASN A 151 16.64 -7.07 15.07
CA ASN A 151 15.54 -6.16 14.80
C ASN A 151 16.07 -4.80 14.32
N VAL A 152 15.29 -4.13 13.47
CA VAL A 152 15.55 -2.76 13.00
C VAL A 152 14.30 -1.91 13.10
N GLY A 153 14.53 -0.65 13.49
CA GLY A 153 13.51 0.39 13.44
C GLY A 153 13.57 1.20 12.15
N LEU A 154 12.52 1.96 11.90
CA LEU A 154 12.55 3.02 10.88
C LEU A 154 13.41 4.18 11.39
N GLY A 155 13.96 5.02 10.50
CA GLY A 155 14.93 6.07 10.89
C GLY A 155 14.42 7.17 11.84
N TYR A 156 13.13 7.16 12.19
CA TYR A 156 12.53 8.02 13.21
C TYR A 156 12.32 7.30 14.56
N GLU A 157 12.59 6.00 14.62
CA GLU A 157 12.58 5.19 15.84
C GLU A 157 13.98 5.24 16.46
N SER A 158 14.08 5.18 17.79
CA SER A 158 15.38 5.27 18.48
C SER A 158 16.26 4.06 18.16
N GLU A 159 17.54 4.28 17.88
CA GLU A 159 18.53 3.20 17.66
C GLU A 159 18.77 2.38 18.93
N SER A 160 18.64 3.02 20.10
CA SER A 160 18.80 2.37 21.41
C SER A 160 17.66 1.42 21.78
N ASP A 161 16.56 1.51 21.04
CA ASP A 161 15.39 0.71 21.32
C ASP A 161 15.59 -0.64 20.61
N ASP A 162 15.89 -1.70 21.36
CA ASP A 162 15.64 -3.09 20.94
C ASP A 162 14.12 -3.34 20.80
N HIS A 163 13.40 -2.41 20.17
CA HIS A 163 11.97 -2.39 19.89
C HIS A 163 11.69 -2.24 18.40
N GLY A 164 12.73 -2.27 17.55
CA GLY A 164 12.58 -2.35 16.11
C GLY A 164 11.52 -3.39 15.73
N SER A 165 10.55 -2.96 14.92
CA SER A 165 9.40 -3.79 14.55
C SER A 165 9.65 -4.65 13.31
N HIS A 166 10.79 -4.47 12.65
CA HIS A 166 11.17 -5.19 11.44
C HIS A 166 12.39 -6.08 11.70
N ALA A 167 12.38 -7.32 11.24
CA ALA A 167 13.50 -8.24 11.45
C ALA A 167 14.33 -8.50 10.19
N TYR A 168 15.62 -8.74 10.40
CA TYR A 168 16.46 -9.52 9.50
C TYR A 168 16.36 -10.98 9.96
N VAL A 169 15.96 -11.85 9.05
CA VAL A 169 15.67 -13.25 9.36
C VAL A 169 16.53 -14.13 8.46
N ARG A 170 17.26 -15.06 9.07
CA ARG A 170 17.98 -16.12 8.37
C ARG A 170 17.21 -17.44 8.52
N TYR A 171 17.18 -18.20 7.44
CA TYR A 171 16.67 -19.55 7.40
C TYR A 171 17.84 -20.47 7.09
N GLU A 172 18.23 -21.31 8.04
CA GLU A 172 19.32 -22.28 7.89
C GLU A 172 18.78 -23.69 8.10
N ASN A 173 18.61 -24.43 7.00
CA ASN A 173 18.07 -25.79 6.97
C ASN A 173 16.73 -25.93 7.71
N VAL A 174 15.87 -24.93 7.58
CA VAL A 174 14.54 -24.93 8.20
C VAL A 174 13.68 -25.99 7.53
N ARG A 175 13.23 -26.97 8.30
CA ARG A 175 12.41 -28.08 7.82
C ARG A 175 10.94 -27.85 8.14
N VAL A 176 10.09 -27.95 7.13
CA VAL A 176 8.63 -27.89 7.28
C VAL A 176 7.95 -29.01 6.48
N PRO A 177 6.82 -29.56 6.95
CA PRO A 177 6.05 -30.54 6.18
C PRO A 177 5.60 -30.00 4.82
N LYS A 178 5.36 -30.89 3.85
CA LYS A 178 4.81 -30.52 2.53
C LYS A 178 3.46 -29.79 2.63
N GLU A 179 2.70 -30.04 3.68
CA GLU A 179 1.40 -29.42 3.98
C GLU A 179 1.53 -27.94 4.35
N ASN A 180 2.73 -27.44 4.67
CA ASN A 180 2.95 -26.03 4.99
C ASN A 180 2.97 -25.13 3.74
N LEU A 181 2.90 -25.70 2.54
CA LEU A 181 2.76 -24.95 1.30
C LEU A 181 1.40 -24.23 1.25
N LEU A 182 1.42 -22.90 1.15
CA LEU A 182 0.22 -22.07 1.03
C LEU A 182 -0.11 -21.82 -0.45
N GLY A 183 -1.22 -22.40 -0.90
CA GLY A 183 -1.61 -22.37 -2.31
C GLY A 183 -0.77 -23.31 -3.19
N PRO A 184 -0.81 -23.16 -4.53
CA PRO A 184 -0.09 -24.07 -5.41
C PRO A 184 1.42 -23.78 -5.45
N ARG A 185 2.23 -24.83 -5.62
CA ARG A 185 3.67 -24.74 -5.92
C ARG A 185 3.89 -23.89 -7.18
N GLY A 186 4.86 -22.98 -7.13
CA GLY A 186 5.09 -21.96 -8.17
C GLY A 186 4.04 -20.83 -8.19
N GLY A 187 3.01 -20.90 -7.34
CA GLY A 187 1.90 -19.94 -7.27
C GLY A 187 2.14 -18.72 -6.40
N GLY A 188 3.33 -18.56 -5.81
CA GLY A 188 3.64 -17.53 -4.82
C GLY A 188 3.40 -16.11 -5.32
N PHE A 189 3.60 -15.83 -6.61
CA PHE A 189 3.32 -14.51 -7.18
C PHE A 189 1.82 -14.17 -7.15
N ILE A 190 0.93 -15.13 -7.44
CA ILE A 190 -0.53 -14.92 -7.41
C ILE A 190 -1.00 -14.69 -5.97
N VAL A 191 -0.48 -15.49 -5.03
CA VAL A 191 -0.76 -15.32 -3.60
C VAL A 191 -0.33 -13.92 -3.14
N ALA A 192 0.91 -13.51 -3.46
CA ALA A 192 1.42 -12.17 -3.13
C ALA A 192 0.58 -11.04 -3.74
N GLN A 193 0.12 -11.17 -5.00
CA GLN A 193 -0.71 -10.14 -5.63
C GLN A 193 -2.07 -9.97 -4.96
N THR A 194 -2.65 -11.06 -4.45
CA THR A 194 -3.92 -11.03 -3.70
C THR A 194 -3.71 -10.23 -2.41
N ARG A 195 -2.73 -10.62 -1.60
CA ARG A 195 -2.33 -9.91 -0.36
C ARG A 195 -2.07 -8.42 -0.58
N LEU A 196 -1.24 -8.11 -1.58
CA LEU A 196 -0.77 -6.74 -1.81
C LEU A 196 -1.87 -5.85 -2.42
N GLY A 197 -2.86 -6.42 -3.09
CA GLY A 197 -4.01 -5.69 -3.63
C GLY A 197 -4.80 -4.98 -2.54
N GLY A 198 -5.25 -5.72 -1.53
CA GLY A 198 -5.94 -5.19 -0.35
C GLY A 198 -5.04 -4.29 0.50
N GLY A 199 -3.80 -4.73 0.79
CA GLY A 199 -2.85 -3.97 1.61
C GLY A 199 -2.64 -2.52 1.12
N ARG A 200 -2.43 -2.33 -0.18
CA ARG A 200 -2.20 -1.01 -0.79
C ARG A 200 -3.33 -0.02 -0.56
N ILE A 201 -4.58 -0.45 -0.73
CA ILE A 201 -5.73 0.45 -0.52
C ILE A 201 -5.97 0.69 0.97
N HIS A 202 -5.80 -0.33 1.83
CA HIS A 202 -5.96 -0.18 3.27
C HIS A 202 -4.95 0.83 3.88
N HIS A 203 -3.70 0.83 3.40
CA HIS A 203 -2.71 1.84 3.78
C HIS A 203 -3.14 3.26 3.39
N ALA A 204 -3.72 3.42 2.20
CA ALA A 204 -4.22 4.71 1.74
C ALA A 204 -5.41 5.22 2.57
N MET A 205 -6.35 4.33 2.91
CA MET A 205 -7.50 4.67 3.78
C MET A 205 -7.05 5.20 5.15
N ARG A 206 -6.09 4.53 5.79
CA ARG A 206 -5.53 4.98 7.08
C ARG A 206 -4.75 6.29 6.93
N THR A 207 -4.03 6.46 5.83
CA THR A 207 -3.28 7.69 5.54
C THR A 207 -4.22 8.90 5.40
N SER A 208 -5.43 8.73 4.85
CA SER A 208 -6.44 9.81 4.84
C SER A 208 -6.75 10.32 6.25
N GLY A 209 -6.92 9.40 7.22
CA GLY A 209 -7.11 9.76 8.63
C GLY A 209 -5.90 10.44 9.27
N ARG A 210 -4.69 9.95 8.98
CA ARG A 210 -3.44 10.56 9.47
C ARG A 210 -3.25 11.98 8.95
N VAL A 211 -3.44 12.17 7.65
CA VAL A 211 -3.33 13.48 6.99
C VAL A 211 -4.34 14.48 7.55
N GLN A 212 -5.59 14.05 7.78
CA GLN A 212 -6.59 14.91 8.43
C GLN A 212 -6.11 15.38 9.81
N ARG A 213 -5.60 14.47 10.64
CA ARG A 213 -5.11 14.83 11.98
C ARG A 213 -3.94 15.83 11.91
N ILE A 214 -3.02 15.64 10.97
CA ILE A 214 -1.89 16.57 10.74
C ILE A 214 -2.40 17.94 10.29
N PHE A 215 -3.38 17.95 9.39
CA PHE A 215 -4.03 19.18 8.93
C PHE A 215 -4.73 19.93 10.06
N ASP A 216 -5.45 19.22 10.94
CA ASP A 216 -6.10 19.80 12.12
C ASP A 216 -5.07 20.51 13.01
N MET A 217 -3.96 19.83 13.34
CA MET A 217 -2.85 20.43 14.13
C MET A 217 -2.26 21.68 13.44
N MET A 218 -2.10 21.64 12.11
CA MET A 218 -1.61 22.78 11.32
C MET A 218 -2.56 23.99 11.42
N CYS A 219 -3.86 23.77 11.29
CA CYS A 219 -4.87 24.83 11.40
C CYS A 219 -4.96 25.40 12.81
N GLU A 220 -4.97 24.55 13.84
CA GLU A 220 -4.95 24.95 15.25
C GLU A 220 -3.76 25.87 15.56
N ARG A 221 -2.58 25.54 15.03
CA ARG A 221 -1.39 26.38 15.18
C ARG A 221 -1.52 27.72 14.47
N ALA A 222 -2.06 27.72 13.25
CA ALA A 222 -2.19 28.93 12.45
C ALA A 222 -3.12 29.97 13.09
N ILE A 223 -4.17 29.53 13.79
CA ILE A 223 -5.15 30.42 14.45
C ILE A 223 -4.81 30.74 15.91
N SER A 224 -3.79 30.11 16.50
CA SER A 224 -3.42 30.32 17.91
C SER A 224 -2.12 31.12 18.11
N ARG A 225 -1.30 31.27 17.06
CA ARG A 225 0.01 31.94 17.16
C ARG A 225 0.02 33.31 16.47
N THR A 226 0.58 34.31 17.16
CA THR A 226 0.82 35.66 16.63
C THR A 226 2.29 35.88 16.30
N THR A 227 2.57 36.58 15.20
CA THR A 227 3.90 37.11 14.87
C THR A 227 3.76 38.43 14.12
N GLN A 228 4.69 39.37 14.35
CA GLN A 228 4.66 40.70 13.71
C GLN A 228 3.29 41.39 13.82
N GLY A 229 2.68 41.32 15.01
CA GLY A 229 1.42 42.02 15.31
C GLY A 229 0.12 41.36 14.83
N GLU A 230 0.16 40.21 14.15
CA GLU A 230 -1.05 39.51 13.69
C GLU A 230 -0.95 37.97 13.78
N LEU A 231 -2.11 37.29 13.69
CA LEU A 231 -2.17 35.83 13.68
C LEU A 231 -1.47 35.26 12.44
N LEU A 232 -0.86 34.08 12.57
CA LEU A 232 -0.26 33.36 11.44
C LEU A 232 -1.28 33.14 10.31
N SER A 233 -2.54 32.86 10.64
CA SER A 233 -3.63 32.70 9.67
C SER A 233 -3.91 33.93 8.79
N LYS A 234 -3.34 35.10 9.11
CA LYS A 234 -3.44 36.32 8.29
C LYS A 234 -2.27 36.50 7.32
N LYS A 235 -1.20 35.71 7.46
CA LYS A 235 -0.05 35.73 6.56
C LYS A 235 -0.36 34.92 5.29
N GLN A 236 -0.19 35.53 4.12
CA GLN A 236 -0.52 34.91 2.82
C GLN A 236 0.20 33.57 2.59
N MET A 237 1.48 33.47 2.94
CA MET A 237 2.25 32.22 2.79
C MET A 237 1.74 31.09 3.71
N VAL A 238 1.12 31.41 4.85
CA VAL A 238 0.46 30.42 5.71
C VAL A 238 -0.87 30.00 5.11
N GLN A 239 -1.63 30.96 4.55
CA GLN A 239 -2.90 30.69 3.87
C GLN A 239 -2.71 29.77 2.66
N GLU A 240 -1.65 29.99 1.87
CA GLU A 240 -1.27 29.13 0.74
C GLU A 240 -1.00 27.69 1.19
N MET A 241 -0.18 27.50 2.23
CA MET A 241 0.11 26.17 2.77
C MET A 241 -1.15 25.43 3.25
N ILE A 242 -2.08 26.15 3.90
CA ILE A 242 -3.35 25.57 4.34
C ILE A 242 -4.24 25.23 3.14
N ALA A 243 -4.36 26.14 2.17
CA ALA A 243 -5.18 25.94 0.97
C ALA A 243 -4.70 24.74 0.16
N ASP A 244 -3.40 24.65 -0.14
CA ASP A 244 -2.82 23.52 -0.85
C ASP A 244 -3.04 22.20 -0.12
N SER A 245 -2.83 22.19 1.20
CA SER A 245 -2.99 20.98 2.00
C SER A 245 -4.44 20.50 2.01
N TRP A 246 -5.39 21.43 2.10
CA TRP A 246 -6.81 21.10 2.03
C TRP A 246 -7.19 20.51 0.66
N LEU A 247 -6.74 21.15 -0.43
CA LEU A 247 -6.98 20.66 -1.79
C LEU A 247 -6.37 19.26 -2.02
N GLU A 248 -5.10 19.07 -1.65
CA GLU A 248 -4.42 17.77 -1.78
C GLU A 248 -5.11 16.68 -0.96
N MET A 249 -5.51 16.98 0.27
CA MET A 249 -6.23 16.06 1.16
C MET A 249 -7.57 15.64 0.58
N GLU A 250 -8.40 16.59 0.13
CA GLU A 250 -9.72 16.31 -0.45
C GLU A 250 -9.62 15.49 -1.74
N MET A 251 -8.70 15.86 -2.64
CA MET A 251 -8.45 15.09 -3.87
C MET A 251 -8.01 13.66 -3.56
N PHE A 252 -7.11 13.47 -2.59
CA PHE A 252 -6.65 12.15 -2.18
C PHE A 252 -7.78 11.32 -1.56
N ARG A 253 -8.54 11.92 -0.64
CA ARG A 253 -9.69 11.27 0.01
C ARG A 253 -10.72 10.79 -1.01
N LEU A 254 -11.09 11.63 -1.97
CA LEU A 254 -12.00 11.26 -3.06
C LEU A 254 -11.43 10.16 -3.94
N PHE A 255 -10.12 10.19 -4.23
CA PHE A 255 -9.48 9.14 -5.01
C PHE A 255 -9.50 7.78 -4.28
N VAL A 256 -9.24 7.76 -2.97
CA VAL A 256 -9.37 6.56 -2.12
C VAL A 256 -10.80 6.03 -2.14
N LEU A 257 -11.81 6.89 -1.88
CA LEU A 257 -13.21 6.48 -1.83
C LEU A 257 -13.74 6.01 -3.19
N ARG A 258 -13.37 6.68 -4.29
CA ARG A 258 -13.71 6.24 -5.64
C ARG A 258 -13.12 4.86 -5.93
N THR A 259 -11.88 4.62 -5.53
CA THR A 259 -11.20 3.34 -5.72
C THR A 259 -11.88 2.24 -4.92
N ALA A 260 -12.19 2.51 -3.64
CA ALA A 260 -12.94 1.61 -2.78
C ALA A 260 -14.32 1.26 -3.38
N TRP A 261 -15.07 2.26 -3.87
CA TRP A 261 -16.35 2.05 -4.53
C TRP A 261 -16.22 1.20 -5.80
N ARG A 262 -15.15 1.39 -6.60
CA ARG A 262 -14.91 0.56 -7.79
C ARG A 262 -14.59 -0.89 -7.39
N ILE A 263 -13.83 -1.11 -6.31
CA ILE A 263 -13.59 -2.48 -5.80
C ILE A 263 -14.93 -3.13 -5.44
N ASP A 264 -15.77 -2.43 -4.66
CA ASP A 264 -17.09 -2.93 -4.26
C ASP A 264 -18.01 -3.19 -5.45
N LYS A 265 -18.01 -2.29 -6.44
CA LYS A 265 -18.87 -2.40 -7.63
C LYS A 265 -18.48 -3.58 -8.53
N TYR A 266 -17.17 -3.78 -8.75
CA TYR A 266 -16.71 -4.76 -9.72
C TYR A 266 -16.44 -6.14 -9.11
N GLN A 267 -16.16 -6.22 -7.81
CA GLN A 267 -15.76 -7.47 -7.12
C GLN A 267 -14.61 -8.19 -7.85
N ASP A 268 -13.75 -7.43 -8.52
CA ASP A 268 -12.65 -7.94 -9.33
C ASP A 268 -11.48 -6.96 -9.29
N TYR A 269 -10.45 -7.33 -8.52
CA TYR A 269 -9.23 -6.52 -8.34
C TYR A 269 -8.48 -6.26 -9.66
N LYS A 270 -8.66 -7.10 -10.69
CA LYS A 270 -8.01 -6.89 -12.00
C LYS A 270 -8.57 -5.65 -12.70
N LYS A 271 -9.88 -5.39 -12.60
CA LYS A 271 -10.56 -4.23 -13.21
C LYS A 271 -10.23 -2.90 -12.53
N VAL A 272 -9.70 -2.95 -11.32
CA VAL A 272 -9.39 -1.77 -10.49
C VAL A 272 -7.91 -1.62 -10.17
N ARG A 273 -7.05 -2.48 -10.74
CA ARG A 273 -5.60 -2.46 -10.53
C ARG A 273 -4.98 -1.09 -10.85
N LYS A 274 -5.45 -0.42 -11.91
CA LYS A 274 -5.02 0.94 -12.28
C LYS A 274 -5.31 1.94 -11.16
N ASP A 275 -6.51 1.89 -10.60
CA ASP A 275 -6.93 2.80 -9.52
C ASP A 275 -6.15 2.54 -8.23
N ILE A 276 -5.96 1.27 -7.84
CA ILE A 276 -5.19 0.89 -6.64
C ILE A 276 -3.73 1.35 -6.76
N SER A 277 -3.08 1.10 -7.90
CA SER A 277 -1.71 1.58 -8.13
C SER A 277 -1.64 3.11 -8.16
N GLY A 278 -2.65 3.79 -8.72
CA GLY A 278 -2.70 5.25 -8.73
C GLY A 278 -2.81 5.84 -7.33
N VAL A 279 -3.70 5.31 -6.49
CA VAL A 279 -3.82 5.72 -5.08
C VAL A 279 -2.52 5.48 -4.33
N LYS A 280 -1.91 4.29 -4.49
CA LYS A 280 -0.64 3.95 -3.86
C LYS A 280 0.52 4.85 -4.31
N ALA A 281 0.53 5.27 -5.57
CA ALA A 281 1.54 6.19 -6.10
C ALA A 281 1.35 7.64 -5.63
N ALA A 282 0.11 8.08 -5.42
CA ALA A 282 -0.20 9.43 -4.95
C ALA A 282 0.02 9.62 -3.44
N MET A 283 -0.30 8.59 -2.65
CA MET A 283 -0.31 8.62 -1.18
C MET A 283 0.96 9.21 -0.54
N PRO A 284 2.19 8.78 -0.89
CA PRO A 284 3.41 9.27 -0.25
C PRO A 284 3.64 10.77 -0.45
N GLY A 285 3.30 11.29 -1.64
CA GLY A 285 3.47 12.70 -1.98
C GLY A 285 2.53 13.59 -1.16
N VAL A 286 1.24 13.26 -1.14
CA VAL A 286 0.22 14.00 -0.37
C VAL A 286 0.58 14.01 1.11
N TYR A 287 0.94 12.85 1.66
CA TYR A 287 1.32 12.71 3.05
C TYR A 287 2.54 13.58 3.39
N ARG A 288 3.61 13.49 2.59
CA ARG A 288 4.83 14.28 2.80
C ARG A 288 4.60 15.77 2.73
N ASN A 289 3.81 16.24 1.76
CA ASN A 289 3.57 17.65 1.54
C ASN A 289 2.83 18.26 2.73
N ILE A 290 1.77 17.60 3.20
CA ILE A 290 0.96 18.09 4.31
C ILE A 290 1.73 18.01 5.62
N ALA A 291 2.48 16.93 5.87
CA ALA A 291 3.35 16.81 7.05
C ALA A 291 4.44 17.89 7.09
N THR A 292 5.09 18.18 5.96
CA THR A 292 6.13 19.21 5.87
C THR A 292 5.57 20.61 6.09
N ARG A 293 4.39 20.95 5.51
CA ARG A 293 3.74 22.25 5.72
C ARG A 293 3.29 22.42 7.19
N ALA A 294 2.75 21.37 7.80
CA ALA A 294 2.40 21.38 9.22
C ALA A 294 3.63 21.61 10.11
N LEU A 295 4.73 20.89 9.84
CA LEU A 295 6.02 21.09 10.50
C LEU A 295 6.47 22.55 10.40
N GLN A 296 6.46 23.12 9.19
CA GLN A 296 6.91 24.49 8.93
C GLN A 296 6.08 25.53 9.71
N ILE A 297 4.75 25.39 9.73
CA ILE A 297 3.85 26.32 10.45
C ILE A 297 4.08 26.27 11.98
N HIS A 298 4.57 25.15 12.51
CA HIS A 298 4.91 25.05 13.93
C HIS A 298 6.27 25.66 14.30
N GLY A 299 7.15 25.90 13.32
CA GLY A 299 8.50 26.44 13.54
C GLY A 299 9.38 25.45 14.30
N SER A 300 10.17 25.93 15.29
CA SER A 300 11.06 25.07 16.09
C SER A 300 10.33 23.96 16.83
N LEU A 301 9.08 24.21 17.26
CA LEU A 301 8.21 23.18 17.86
C LEU A 301 7.89 22.05 16.87
N GLY A 302 7.82 22.35 15.57
CA GLY A 302 7.48 21.36 14.55
C GLY A 302 8.59 20.34 14.29
N VAL A 303 9.85 20.73 14.50
CA VAL A 303 11.02 19.85 14.33
C VAL A 303 11.45 19.15 15.62
N SER A 304 10.85 19.51 16.77
CA SER A 304 11.16 18.86 18.05
C SER A 304 10.40 17.55 18.21
N TRP A 305 10.78 16.75 19.20
CA TRP A 305 10.09 15.52 19.58
C TRP A 305 8.75 15.77 20.28
N GLU A 306 8.40 17.02 20.57
CA GLU A 306 7.11 17.40 21.16
C GLU A 306 5.97 17.34 20.13
N MET A 307 6.29 17.31 18.83
CA MET A 307 5.34 17.17 17.74
C MET A 307 5.65 15.94 16.89
N PRO A 308 4.65 15.31 16.25
CA PRO A 308 4.87 14.08 15.49
C PRO A 308 5.50 14.31 14.11
N PHE A 309 5.64 15.55 13.63
CA PHE A 309 5.81 15.81 12.20
C PHE A 309 7.10 15.27 11.58
N THR A 310 8.22 15.26 12.30
CA THR A 310 9.47 14.67 11.79
C THR A 310 9.29 13.19 11.48
N LYS A 311 8.63 12.46 12.38
CA LYS A 311 8.20 11.08 12.15
C LYS A 311 7.21 10.98 10.98
N GLU A 312 6.19 11.83 10.92
CA GLU A 312 5.18 11.78 9.83
C GLU A 312 5.81 12.03 8.44
N VAL A 313 6.78 12.94 8.34
CA VAL A 313 7.55 13.17 7.11
C VAL A 313 8.34 11.92 6.73
N MET A 314 9.06 11.29 7.66
CA MET A 314 9.82 10.07 7.38
C MET A 314 8.93 8.87 7.05
N GLU A 315 7.78 8.74 7.74
CA GLU A 315 6.77 7.72 7.48
C GLU A 315 6.20 7.83 6.06
N SER A 316 6.09 9.04 5.50
CA SER A 316 5.68 9.23 4.10
C SER A 316 6.60 8.51 3.11
N PHE A 317 7.92 8.49 3.38
CA PHE A 317 8.90 7.76 2.55
C PHE A 317 8.76 6.26 2.73
N HIS A 318 8.57 5.79 3.96
CA HIS A 318 8.29 4.38 4.24
C HIS A 318 7.04 3.92 3.47
N MET A 319 5.95 4.68 3.49
CA MET A 319 4.73 4.42 2.71
C MET A 319 4.97 4.46 1.19
N GLY A 320 5.99 5.18 0.73
CA GLY A 320 6.43 5.19 -0.66
C GLY A 320 7.21 3.96 -1.09
N LEU A 321 7.79 3.21 -0.15
CA LEU A 321 8.62 2.03 -0.38
C LEU A 321 7.86 0.72 -0.11
N ALA A 322 7.13 0.65 1.01
CA ALA A 322 6.35 -0.52 1.43
C ALA A 322 5.27 -0.88 0.40
N ASP A 323 4.95 -2.18 0.28
CA ASP A 323 3.98 -2.74 -0.70
C ASP A 323 4.22 -2.35 -2.17
N GLY A 324 5.48 -2.06 -2.49
CA GLY A 324 5.98 -1.70 -3.81
C GLY A 324 6.30 -0.21 -3.91
N PRO A 325 7.48 0.13 -4.48
CA PRO A 325 7.93 1.51 -4.59
C PRO A 325 7.01 2.32 -5.51
N THR A 326 6.93 3.61 -5.24
CA THR A 326 6.08 4.58 -5.96
C THR A 326 6.30 4.52 -7.47
N GLU A 327 7.55 4.35 -7.89
CA GLU A 327 7.98 4.34 -9.30
C GLU A 327 7.40 3.13 -10.05
N VAL A 328 7.39 1.95 -9.40
CA VAL A 328 6.79 0.74 -9.98
C VAL A 328 5.29 0.94 -10.17
N HIS A 329 4.61 1.57 -9.20
CA HIS A 329 3.19 1.89 -9.34
C HIS A 329 2.92 2.90 -10.45
N LYS A 330 3.76 3.94 -10.59
CA LYS A 330 3.65 4.91 -11.70
C LYS A 330 3.81 4.24 -13.07
N VAL A 331 4.76 3.31 -13.22
CA VAL A 331 4.91 2.53 -14.46
C VAL A 331 3.65 1.71 -14.77
N GLN A 332 3.07 1.07 -13.76
CA GLN A 332 1.81 0.32 -13.92
C GLN A 332 0.65 1.23 -14.31
N VAL A 333 0.51 2.37 -13.64
CA VAL A 333 -0.52 3.37 -13.98
C VAL A 333 -0.35 3.84 -15.42
N ALA A 334 0.87 4.25 -15.81
CA ALA A 334 1.14 4.74 -17.15
C ALA A 334 0.76 3.71 -18.23
N ARG A 335 1.20 2.45 -18.08
CA ARG A 335 0.83 1.36 -18.99
C ARG A 335 -0.69 1.21 -19.10
N ARG A 336 -1.39 1.13 -17.96
CA ARG A 336 -2.85 0.93 -17.93
C ARG A 336 -3.66 2.12 -18.37
N VAL A 337 -3.13 3.35 -18.26
CA VAL A 337 -3.76 4.54 -18.83
C VAL A 337 -3.63 4.49 -20.35
N LEU A 338 -2.45 4.17 -20.87
CA LEU A 338 -2.21 4.10 -22.31
C LEU A 338 -3.00 2.98 -23.00
N ASP A 339 -3.29 1.87 -22.31
CA ASP A 339 -4.18 0.80 -22.80
C ASP A 339 -5.59 1.32 -23.20
N ASP A 340 -6.03 2.47 -22.66
CA ASP A 340 -7.34 3.07 -22.96
C ASP A 340 -7.33 3.98 -24.21
N TYR A 341 -6.17 4.18 -24.85
CA TYR A 341 -6.02 5.07 -26.00
C TYR A 341 -5.60 4.30 -27.25
N VAL A 342 -6.14 4.72 -28.39
CA VAL A 342 -5.75 4.24 -29.71
C VAL A 342 -4.82 5.30 -30.33
N PRO A 343 -3.70 4.91 -30.97
CA PRO A 343 -2.86 5.86 -31.69
C PRO A 343 -3.66 6.61 -32.75
N CYS A 344 -3.28 7.86 -33.02
CA CYS A 344 -3.79 8.57 -34.18
C CYS A 344 -3.07 8.01 -35.43
N ASP A 345 -3.81 7.72 -36.50
CA ASP A 345 -3.24 7.28 -37.78
C ASP A 345 -2.49 8.40 -38.53
N ASP A 346 -2.58 9.63 -38.02
CA ASP A 346 -1.93 10.81 -38.58
C ASP A 346 -0.72 11.24 -37.73
N LEU A 347 0.16 12.05 -38.32
CA LEU A 347 1.35 12.63 -37.70
C LEU A 347 1.04 13.43 -36.43
N PHE A 348 -0.13 14.06 -36.36
CA PHE A 348 -0.56 14.86 -35.20
C PHE A 348 -1.80 14.27 -34.53
N PRO A 349 -1.98 14.47 -33.20
CA PRO A 349 -3.18 14.03 -32.49
C PRO A 349 -4.47 14.57 -33.09
N SER A 350 -5.59 13.92 -32.78
CA SER A 350 -6.91 14.28 -33.30
C SER A 350 -7.37 15.71 -32.99
N ALA A 351 -6.76 16.38 -32.00
CA ALA A 351 -7.04 17.78 -31.67
C ALA A 351 -6.13 18.80 -32.41
N HIS A 352 -5.37 18.37 -33.43
CA HIS A 352 -4.53 19.26 -34.23
C HIS A 352 -5.36 20.35 -34.91
N ILE A 353 -5.25 21.58 -34.39
CA ILE A 353 -6.14 22.71 -34.74
C ILE A 353 -6.16 23.02 -36.24
N PRO A 354 -5.02 23.10 -36.96
CA PRO A 354 -5.04 23.36 -38.40
C PRO A 354 -5.86 22.32 -39.17
N LYS A 355 -5.67 21.03 -38.87
CA LYS A 355 -6.43 19.94 -39.49
C LYS A 355 -7.92 20.02 -39.14
N LYS A 356 -8.25 20.28 -37.85
CA LYS A 356 -9.64 20.47 -37.42
C LYS A 356 -10.31 21.65 -38.12
N ARG A 357 -9.56 22.72 -38.39
CA ARG A 357 -10.06 23.89 -39.13
C ARG A 357 -10.35 23.53 -40.58
N GLU A 358 -9.45 22.80 -41.25
CA GLU A 358 -9.65 22.32 -42.62
C GLU A 358 -10.84 21.35 -42.72
N GLU A 359 -10.93 20.38 -41.80
CA GLU A 359 -12.08 19.48 -41.66
C GLU A 359 -13.39 20.27 -41.46
N ALA A 360 -13.37 21.31 -40.62
CA ALA A 360 -14.53 22.15 -40.38
C ALA A 360 -14.92 23.00 -41.60
N LEU A 361 -13.96 23.63 -42.27
CA LEU A 361 -14.19 24.40 -43.50
C LEU A 361 -14.80 23.53 -44.58
N THR A 362 -14.27 22.33 -44.76
CA THR A 362 -14.79 21.34 -45.72
C THR A 362 -16.22 20.90 -45.33
N LYS A 363 -16.43 20.56 -44.05
CA LYS A 363 -17.74 20.11 -43.55
C LYS A 363 -18.83 21.16 -43.66
N TYR A 364 -18.49 22.45 -43.54
CA TYR A 364 -19.44 23.56 -43.54
C TYR A 364 -19.36 24.42 -44.80
N ALA A 365 -18.75 23.94 -45.88
CA ALA A 365 -18.60 24.67 -47.14
C ALA A 365 -19.95 25.22 -47.65
N ASP A 366 -20.97 24.37 -47.77
CA ASP A 366 -22.32 24.76 -48.23
C ASP A 366 -23.03 25.80 -47.34
N VAL A 367 -22.67 25.86 -46.05
CA VAL A 367 -23.22 26.84 -45.11
C VAL A 367 -22.51 28.19 -45.29
N LEU A 368 -21.20 28.16 -45.47
CA LEU A 368 -20.39 29.35 -45.74
C LEU A 368 -20.76 29.97 -47.08
N GLU A 369 -20.97 29.16 -48.12
CA GLU A 369 -21.43 29.63 -49.44
C GLU A 369 -22.78 30.32 -49.35
N ARG A 370 -23.80 29.67 -48.75
CA ARG A 370 -25.12 30.29 -48.55
C ARG A 370 -25.07 31.57 -47.72
N HIS A 371 -24.18 31.65 -46.73
CA HIS A 371 -24.02 32.87 -45.94
C HIS A 371 -23.48 34.02 -46.79
N LEU A 372 -22.49 33.75 -47.64
CA LEU A 372 -21.89 34.72 -48.56
C LEU A 372 -22.87 35.18 -49.66
N GLU A 373 -23.79 34.33 -50.09
CA GLU A 373 -24.86 34.70 -51.05
C GLU A 373 -25.96 35.59 -50.45
N THR A 374 -26.09 35.60 -49.11
CA THR A 374 -27.10 36.40 -48.39
C THR A 374 -26.59 37.72 -47.82
N GLN A 375 -25.29 38.01 -47.96
CA GLN A 375 -24.70 39.33 -47.73
C GLN A 375 -24.64 40.10 -49.05
#